data_AF-A0A2A5JEG5-F1
#
_entry.id   AF-A0A2A5JEG5-F1
#
_cell.length_a   1.000
_cell.length_b   1.000
_cell.length_c   1.000
_cell.angle_alpha   90.00
_cell.angle_beta   90.00
_cell.angle_gamma   90.00
#
_symmetry.space_group_name_H-M   'P 1'
#
loop_
_entity.id
_entity.type
_entity.pdbx_description
1 polymer ?
#
loop_
_entity_poly.entity_id
_entity_poly.type
_entity_poly.pdbx_seq_one_letter_code
_entity_poly.pdbx_strand_id
1 'polypeptide(L)'
;MAAAWFVWPVSVQRHAGEGPYEPAFDLAVTVLGKITTKRKLVKAADGSEVISEARVSMHVNTALIPVGSLVTFPPEFGGRTAVVLAEQRHDDGNGLTPNFYSIDLT
;
A
#
# COMPACT_ATOMS: atom_id res chain seq x y z
N MET A 1 14.30 13.80 8.83
CA MET A 1 12.88 14.15 9.04
C MET A 1 12.03 13.54 7.93
N ALA A 2 11.63 12.27 8.04
CA ALA A 2 10.78 11.61 7.04
C ALA A 2 9.27 11.88 7.26
N ALA A 3 8.89 12.30 8.47
CA ALA A 3 7.50 12.49 8.88
C ALA A 3 6.74 13.56 8.07
N ALA A 4 7.42 14.54 7.48
CA ALA A 4 6.78 15.59 6.70
C ALA A 4 6.20 15.12 5.36
N TRP A 5 6.50 13.89 4.93
CA TRP A 5 6.17 13.38 3.59
C TRP A 5 4.97 12.41 3.58
N PHE A 6 4.70 11.77 4.71
CA PHE A 6 3.62 10.78 4.87
C PHE A 6 2.53 11.39 5.74
N VAL A 7 1.62 12.12 5.10
CA VAL A 7 0.61 12.93 5.82
C VAL A 7 -0.82 12.43 5.62
N TRP A 8 -1.04 11.59 4.61
CA TRP A 8 -2.38 11.12 4.27
C TRP A 8 -2.72 9.86 5.05
N PRO A 9 -3.83 9.87 5.82
CA PRO A 9 -4.28 8.69 6.51
C PRO A 9 -4.94 7.72 5.53
N VAL A 10 -4.46 6.48 5.50
CA VAL A 10 -5.11 5.37 4.81
C VAL A 10 -5.50 4.31 5.84
N SER A 11 -6.66 3.70 5.66
CA SER A 11 -7.08 2.56 6.48
C SER A 11 -6.59 1.28 5.83
N VAL A 12 -5.92 0.42 6.59
CA VAL A 12 -5.34 -0.82 6.07
C VAL A 12 -5.92 -2.01 6.82
N GLN A 13 -6.56 -2.92 6.09
CA GLN A 13 -6.93 -4.25 6.57
C GLN A 13 -5.97 -5.25 5.95
N ARG A 14 -5.04 -5.77 6.77
CA ARG A 14 -4.00 -6.69 6.29
C ARG A 14 -4.60 -8.05 6.01
N HIS A 15 -4.19 -8.67 4.91
CA HIS A 15 -4.58 -10.03 4.58
C HIS A 15 -3.91 -11.00 5.57
N ALA A 16 -4.73 -11.72 6.35
CA ALA A 16 -4.31 -12.67 7.38
C ALA A 16 -4.29 -14.13 6.89
N GLY A 17 -4.67 -14.36 5.62
CA GLY A 17 -4.69 -15.67 4.97
C GLY A 17 -6.06 -16.02 4.39
N GLU A 18 -6.18 -17.21 3.81
CA GLU A 18 -7.45 -17.72 3.29
C GLU A 18 -8.23 -18.38 4.42
N GLY A 19 -9.42 -17.84 4.74
CA GLY A 19 -10.37 -18.47 5.63
C GLY A 19 -11.18 -19.57 4.92
N PRO A 20 -11.93 -20.39 5.67
CA PRO A 20 -12.70 -21.50 5.10
C PRO A 20 -13.85 -21.08 4.16
N TYR A 21 -14.21 -19.80 4.13
CA TYR A 21 -15.29 -19.26 3.28
C TYR A 21 -14.87 -18.01 2.49
N GLU A 22 -13.98 -17.19 3.04
CA GLU A 22 -13.50 -15.94 2.42
C GLU A 22 -12.11 -15.57 2.94
N PRO A 23 -11.36 -14.68 2.26
CA PRO A 23 -10.10 -14.16 2.76
C PRO A 23 -10.28 -13.53 4.15
N ALA A 24 -9.42 -13.91 5.08
CA ALA A 24 -9.40 -13.34 6.42
C ALA A 24 -8.59 -12.04 6.41
N PHE A 25 -9.11 -11.02 7.08
CA PHE A 25 -8.43 -9.74 7.22
C PHE A 25 -8.29 -9.37 8.71
N ASP A 26 -7.16 -8.75 9.05
CA ASP A 26 -6.97 -8.12 10.35
C ASP A 26 -7.89 -6.90 10.52
N LEU A 27 -8.00 -6.46 11.79
CA LEU A 27 -8.65 -5.19 12.11
C LEU A 27 -7.99 -4.03 11.34
N ALA A 28 -8.83 -3.10 10.90
CA ALA A 28 -8.38 -1.92 10.19
C ALA A 28 -7.44 -1.07 11.06
N VAL A 29 -6.26 -0.77 10.53
CA VAL A 29 -5.27 0.10 11.17
C VAL A 29 -5.01 1.31 10.28
N THR A 30 -5.01 2.51 10.88
CA THR A 30 -4.65 3.73 10.18
C THR A 30 -3.14 3.83 10.01
N VAL A 31 -2.69 4.02 8.77
CA VAL A 31 -1.29 4.23 8.42
C VAL A 31 -1.16 5.57 7.70
N LEU A 32 -0.14 6.35 8.04
CA LEU A 32 0.17 7.57 7.32
C LEU A 32 1.06 7.28 6.11
N GLY A 33 0.67 7.81 4.96
CA GLY A 33 1.36 7.61 3.70
C GLY A 33 1.34 8.85 2.80
N LYS A 34 2.12 8.76 1.73
CA LYS A 34 2.06 9.64 0.56
C LYS A 34 1.31 8.88 -0.51
N ILE A 35 0.17 9.42 -0.93
CA ILE A 35 -0.62 8.85 -2.02
C ILE A 35 -0.14 9.46 -3.34
N THR A 36 0.09 8.61 -4.34
CA THR A 36 0.41 9.01 -5.72
C THR A 36 -0.57 8.31 -6.65
N THR A 37 -1.45 9.08 -7.29
CA THR A 37 -2.41 8.58 -8.27
C THR A 37 -1.80 8.68 -9.66
N LYS A 38 -1.33 7.54 -10.18
CA LYS A 38 -0.82 7.44 -11.54
C LYS A 38 -1.11 6.05 -12.06
N ARG A 39 -1.76 5.97 -13.23
CA ARG A 39 -1.97 4.69 -13.91
C ARG A 39 -0.65 4.12 -14.37
N LYS A 40 -0.33 2.92 -13.93
CA LYS A 40 0.88 2.19 -14.31
C LYS A 40 0.56 0.70 -14.43
N LEU A 41 1.15 0.05 -15.42
CA LEU A 41 1.07 -1.39 -15.58
C LEU A 41 2.03 -2.07 -14.59
N VAL A 42 1.51 -2.99 -13.78
CA VAL A 42 2.24 -3.68 -12.69
C VAL A 42 2.00 -5.18 -12.82
N LYS A 43 3.00 -5.98 -12.45
CA LYS A 43 2.83 -7.43 -12.37
C LYS A 43 2.22 -7.80 -11.02
N ALA A 44 1.07 -8.46 -11.04
CA ALA A 44 0.43 -9.04 -9.87
C ALA A 44 1.17 -10.31 -9.42
N ALA A 45 0.84 -10.80 -8.22
CA ALA A 45 1.49 -11.97 -7.62
C ALA A 45 1.29 -13.28 -8.40
N ASP A 46 0.23 -13.36 -9.21
CA ASP A 46 -0.06 -14.47 -10.13
C ASP A 46 0.72 -14.38 -11.46
N GLY A 47 1.50 -13.31 -11.65
CA GLY A 47 2.25 -13.03 -12.87
C GLY A 47 1.47 -12.26 -13.94
N SER A 48 0.19 -11.96 -13.71
CA SER A 48 -0.66 -11.20 -14.62
C SER A 48 -0.31 -9.71 -14.64
N GLU A 49 -0.48 -9.06 -15.79
CA GLU A 49 -0.31 -7.62 -15.93
C GLU A 49 -1.60 -6.88 -15.58
N VAL A 50 -1.57 -6.11 -14.49
CA VAL A 50 -2.72 -5.35 -13.97
C VAL A 50 -2.39 -3.86 -13.98
N ILE A 51 -3.38 -3.02 -14.33
CA ILE A 51 -3.24 -1.57 -14.21
C ILE A 51 -3.43 -1.21 -12.72
N SER A 52 -2.36 -0.72 -12.10
CA SER A 52 -2.45 -0.03 -10.82
C SER A 52 -2.86 1.41 -11.05
N GLU A 53 -3.89 1.88 -10.34
CA GLU A 53 -4.34 3.27 -10.41
C GLU A 53 -3.72 4.16 -9.34
N ALA A 54 -3.20 3.58 -8.25
CA ALA A 54 -2.65 4.34 -7.14
C ALA A 54 -1.49 3.61 -6.43
N ARG A 55 -0.56 4.40 -5.89
CA ARG A 55 0.55 3.95 -5.05
C ARG A 55 0.53 4.69 -3.73
N VAL A 56 0.74 3.96 -2.63
CA VAL A 56 0.95 4.54 -1.31
C VAL A 56 2.38 4.27 -0.87
N SER A 57 3.13 5.32 -0.59
CA SER A 57 4.48 5.24 0.00
C SER A 57 4.41 5.62 1.46
N MET A 58 5.15 4.93 2.32
CA MET A 58 5.08 5.05 3.76
C MET A 58 6.46 4.83 4.37
N HIS A 59 6.57 5.08 5.68
CA HIS A 59 7.83 4.92 6.38
C HIS A 59 8.35 3.48 6.27
N VAL A 60 9.66 3.31 6.15
CA VAL A 60 10.30 1.99 5.96
C VAL A 60 10.07 1.01 7.13
N ASN A 61 9.77 1.54 8.31
CA ASN A 61 9.44 0.76 9.52
C ASN A 61 7.96 0.43 9.64
N THR A 62 7.11 0.84 8.68
CA THR A 62 5.71 0.42 8.68
C THR A 62 5.64 -1.10 8.53
N ALA A 63 4.82 -1.75 9.35
CA ALA A 63 4.58 -3.18 9.26
C ALA A 63 4.05 -3.55 7.86
N LEU A 64 4.59 -4.63 7.30
CA LEU A 64 4.29 -5.11 5.95
C LEU A 64 2.78 -5.22 5.73
N ILE A 65 2.37 -4.91 4.51
CA ILE A 65 1.00 -4.94 4.04
C ILE A 65 1.00 -5.92 2.86
N PRO A 66 0.72 -7.21 3.12
CA PRO A 66 0.86 -8.25 2.11
C PRO A 66 -0.09 -8.03 0.94
N VAL A 67 0.25 -8.60 -0.22
CA VAL A 67 -0.63 -8.66 -1.41
C VAL A 67 -1.99 -9.26 -1.03
N GLY A 68 -3.06 -8.70 -1.59
CA GLY A 68 -4.44 -9.05 -1.25
C GLY A 68 -5.03 -8.24 -0.09
N SER A 69 -4.21 -7.49 0.66
CA SER A 69 -4.71 -6.57 1.70
C SER A 69 -5.61 -5.50 1.11
N LEU A 70 -6.53 -4.98 1.91
CA LEU A 70 -7.43 -3.88 1.52
C LEU A 70 -6.92 -2.55 2.08
N VAL A 71 -6.94 -1.53 1.22
CA VAL A 71 -6.55 -0.17 1.57
C VAL A 71 -7.66 0.79 1.21
N THR A 72 -8.23 1.46 2.22
CA THR A 72 -9.22 2.51 2.03
C THR A 72 -8.55 3.87 2.06
N PHE A 73 -8.75 4.62 0.98
CA PHE A 73 -8.26 5.99 0.82
C PHE A 73 -9.10 6.98 1.64
N PRO A 74 -8.52 8.13 2.04
CA PRO A 74 -9.29 9.17 2.68
C PRO A 74 -10.24 9.87 1.67
N PRO A 75 -11.26 10.61 2.13
CA PRO A 75 -12.26 11.22 1.27
C PRO A 75 -11.71 12.12 0.15
N GLU A 76 -10.58 12.79 0.40
CA GLU A 76 -9.86 13.66 -0.54
C GLU A 76 -9.36 12.90 -1.78
N PHE A 77 -9.24 11.57 -1.67
CA PHE A 77 -8.84 10.65 -2.74
C PHE A 77 -10.00 9.72 -3.14
N GLY A 78 -11.24 10.13 -2.86
CA GLY A 78 -12.46 9.45 -3.27
C GLY A 78 -13.01 8.44 -2.27
N GLY A 79 -12.38 8.24 -1.10
CA GLY A 79 -12.90 7.35 -0.05
C GLY A 79 -12.98 5.86 -0.44
N ARG A 80 -12.39 5.49 -1.58
CA ARG A 80 -12.54 4.14 -2.15
C ARG A 80 -11.61 3.14 -1.48
N THR A 81 -11.99 1.87 -1.55
CA THR A 81 -11.11 0.75 -1.15
C THR A 81 -10.46 0.14 -2.40
N ALA A 82 -9.16 -0.11 -2.32
CA ALA A 82 -8.37 -0.76 -3.35
C ALA A 82 -7.61 -1.96 -2.76
N VAL A 83 -7.24 -2.90 -3.62
CA VAL A 83 -6.51 -4.11 -3.23
C VAL A 83 -5.02 -3.92 -3.46
N VAL A 84 -4.19 -4.40 -2.53
CA VAL A 84 -2.73 -4.44 -2.71
C VAL A 84 -2.36 -5.47 -3.77
N LEU A 85 -1.76 -4.99 -4.86
CA LEU A 85 -1.28 -5.80 -5.98
C LEU A 85 0.18 -6.21 -5.80
N ALA A 86 1.00 -5.29 -5.28
CA ALA A 86 2.42 -5.50 -5.04
C ALA A 86 2.91 -4.64 -3.87
N GLU A 87 3.90 -5.15 -3.15
CA GLU A 87 4.64 -4.41 -2.13
C GLU A 87 6.12 -4.31 -2.52
N GLN A 88 6.74 -3.17 -2.19
CA GLN A 88 8.14 -2.89 -2.52
C GLN A 88 8.81 -2.14 -1.37
N ARG A 89 9.97 -2.63 -0.95
CA ARG A 89 10.86 -1.91 -0.03
C ARG A 89 11.96 -1.21 -0.83
N HIS A 90 12.13 0.08 -0.59
CA HIS A 90 13.15 0.91 -1.22
C HIS A 90 14.16 1.31 -0.15
N ASP A 91 15.27 0.59 -0.08
CA ASP A 91 16.42 0.97 0.74
C ASP A 91 17.40 1.73 -0.17
N ASP A 92 17.52 3.05 0.03
CA ASP A 92 18.48 3.86 -0.72
C ASP A 92 19.86 3.74 -0.08
N GLY A 93 20.78 3.08 -0.79
CA GLY A 93 22.14 2.84 -0.31
C GLY A 93 23.05 4.07 -0.26
N ASN A 94 22.58 5.24 -0.71
CA ASN A 94 23.38 6.45 -0.86
C ASN A 94 22.90 7.62 0.03
N GLY A 95 21.84 7.44 0.83
CA GLY A 95 21.40 8.36 1.88
C GLY A 95 20.75 9.67 1.40
N LEU A 96 20.47 9.81 0.11
CA LEU A 96 19.88 11.02 -0.48
C LEU A 96 18.36 11.05 -0.38
N THR A 97 17.73 9.88 -0.30
CA THR A 97 16.29 9.71 -0.10
C THR A 97 16.04 8.90 1.17
N PRO A 98 15.04 9.25 1.99
CA PRO A 98 14.65 8.40 3.11
C PRO A 98 14.22 7.04 2.58
N ASN A 99 14.70 5.95 3.18
CA ASN A 99 14.17 4.62 2.89
C ASN A 99 12.66 4.64 3.07
N PHE A 100 11.95 3.99 2.15
CA PHE A 100 10.50 3.97 2.18
C PHE A 100 9.97 2.61 1.74
N TYR A 101 8.81 2.28 2.27
CA TYR A 101 8.04 1.11 1.88
C TYR A 101 6.87 1.58 1.03
N SER A 102 6.53 0.87 -0.04
CA SER A 102 5.44 1.27 -0.93
C SER A 102 4.59 0.10 -1.38
N ILE A 103 3.30 0.37 -1.57
CA ILE A 103 2.32 -0.59 -2.11
C ILE A 103 1.68 -0.02 -3.38
N ASP A 104 1.53 -0.87 -4.39
CA ASP A 104 0.78 -0.60 -5.61
C ASP A 104 -0.62 -1.18 -5.47
N LEU A 105 -1.62 -0.39 -5.84
CA LEU A 105 -3.04 -0.65 -5.59
C LEU A 105 -3.82 -0.67 -6.90
N THR A 106 -4.88 -1.48 -6.96
CA THR A 106 -5.85 -1.48 -8.06
C THR A 106 -6.43 -0.10 -8.29
#